data_AF-A0A3M0XBH9-F1
#
_entry.id   AF-A0A3M0XBH9-F1
#
_cell.length_a   1.000
_cell.length_b   1.000
_cell.length_c   1.000
_cell.angle_alpha   90.00
_cell.angle_beta   90.00
_cell.angle_gamma   90.00
#
_symmetry.space_group_name_H-M   'P 1'
#
loop_
_entity.id
_entity.type
_entity.pdbx_description
1 polymer ?
#
loop_
_entity_poly.entity_id
_entity_poly.type
_entity_poly.pdbx_seq_one_letter_code
_entity_poly.pdbx_strand_id
1 'polypeptide(L)'
;MMEKTILDRATVSQILPDEVWVVLEALGRDASHNAWTLGDLFCEIADESPYPKWMVDAACAAVTGLSNSRVRDIRVTAAFYPERACCHCGSLLDLSGYCRVCEQASIGVRDAFEVCSFSHFETAKRAGSFAEAVKWLKRVVESADDYGGLIMPVSKLQALMAGEIEATPVYEKRVRQIGSNASKLSADPDAPEVYRQVAMEVLALLKMRKVYEED
;
A
#
# COMPACT_ATOMS: atom_id res chain seq x y z
N MET A 1 10.57 -28.23 2.01
CA MET A 1 9.30 -27.82 2.65
C MET A 1 9.54 -27.83 4.14
N MET A 2 9.64 -26.67 4.80
CA MET A 2 9.59 -26.63 6.27
C MET A 2 8.13 -26.84 6.66
N GLU A 3 7.88 -27.85 7.50
CA GLU A 3 6.56 -28.06 8.11
C GLU A 3 6.10 -26.76 8.78
N LYS A 4 4.81 -26.43 8.65
CA LYS A 4 4.20 -25.36 9.43
C LYS A 4 4.34 -25.75 10.89
N THR A 5 5.32 -25.17 11.60
CA THR A 5 5.36 -25.24 13.06
C THR A 5 4.15 -24.49 13.57
N ILE A 6 3.08 -25.22 13.85
CA ILE A 6 1.91 -24.69 14.53
C ILE A 6 2.26 -24.68 16.01
N LEU A 7 2.46 -23.50 16.56
CA LEU A 7 2.64 -23.34 18.00
C LEU A 7 1.29 -23.55 18.68
N ASP A 8 1.28 -24.33 19.76
CA ASP A 8 0.08 -24.44 20.60
C ASP A 8 -0.14 -23.15 21.40
N ARG A 9 -1.37 -22.99 21.91
CA ARG A 9 -1.75 -21.78 22.65
C ARG A 9 -0.86 -21.52 23.87
N ALA A 10 -0.45 -22.58 24.58
CA ALA A 10 0.40 -22.45 25.76
C ALA A 10 1.79 -21.89 25.42
N THR A 11 2.36 -22.34 24.30
CA THR A 11 3.62 -21.84 23.77
C THR A 11 3.49 -20.39 23.31
N VAL A 12 2.39 -20.05 22.63
CA VAL A 12 2.16 -18.68 22.18
C VAL A 12 2.01 -17.72 23.37
N SER A 13 1.31 -18.09 24.46
CA SER A 13 1.22 -17.28 25.70
C SER A 13 2.55 -17.02 26.39
N GLN A 14 3.57 -17.86 26.16
CA GLN A 14 4.91 -17.62 26.70
C GLN A 14 5.67 -16.56 25.89
N ILE A 15 5.32 -16.40 24.62
CA ILE A 15 5.99 -15.49 23.68
C ILE A 15 5.28 -14.14 23.63
N LEU A 16 3.95 -14.14 23.66
CA LEU A 16 3.10 -12.97 23.54
C LEU A 16 2.27 -12.79 24.82
N PRO A 17 2.34 -11.60 25.47
CA PRO A 17 1.42 -11.26 26.55
C PRO A 17 -0.04 -11.30 26.08
N ASP A 18 -0.96 -11.63 27.00
CA ASP A 18 -2.40 -11.73 26.69
C ASP A 18 -2.98 -10.40 26.19
N GLU A 19 -2.44 -9.26 26.61
CA GLU A 19 -2.84 -7.93 26.14
C GLU A 19 -2.49 -7.73 24.66
N VAL A 20 -1.33 -8.23 24.23
CA VAL A 20 -0.86 -8.16 22.85
C VAL A 20 -1.73 -9.04 21.94
N TRP A 21 -2.24 -10.16 22.46
CA TRP A 21 -3.16 -11.02 21.72
C TRP A 21 -4.41 -10.32 21.24
N VAL A 22 -5.10 -9.63 22.14
CA VAL A 22 -6.37 -8.95 21.81
C VAL A 22 -6.15 -7.93 20.70
N VAL A 23 -5.04 -7.18 20.78
CA VAL A 23 -4.67 -6.18 19.77
C VAL A 23 -4.34 -6.85 18.43
N LEU A 24 -3.51 -7.89 18.43
CA LEU A 24 -3.13 -8.61 17.22
C LEU A 24 -4.32 -9.28 16.54
N GLU A 25 -5.22 -9.89 17.30
CA GLU A 25 -6.43 -10.51 16.75
C GLU A 25 -7.33 -9.47 16.09
N ALA A 26 -7.51 -8.31 16.73
CA ALA A 26 -8.33 -7.22 16.18
C ALA A 26 -7.72 -6.66 14.88
N LEU A 27 -6.43 -6.37 14.88
CA LEU A 27 -5.73 -5.84 13.70
C LEU A 27 -5.65 -6.88 12.56
N GLY A 28 -5.48 -8.16 12.89
CA GLY A 28 -5.35 -9.27 11.95
C GLY A 28 -6.58 -9.50 11.07
N ARG A 29 -7.78 -9.18 11.57
CA ARG A 29 -9.05 -9.29 10.82
C ARG A 29 -9.05 -8.42 9.56
N ASP A 30 -8.28 -7.33 9.55
CA ASP A 30 -8.09 -6.46 8.39
C ASP A 30 -6.61 -6.12 8.17
N ALA A 31 -5.79 -7.16 8.11
CA ALA A 31 -4.34 -7.03 8.02
C ALA A 31 -3.83 -6.22 6.82
N SER A 32 -4.62 -6.08 5.76
CA SER A 32 -4.24 -5.28 4.59
C SER A 32 -4.26 -3.78 4.89
N HIS A 33 -5.31 -3.30 5.58
CA HIS A 33 -5.41 -1.91 5.99
C HIS A 33 -4.53 -1.62 7.22
N ASN A 34 -4.37 -2.60 8.10
CA ASN A 34 -3.57 -2.47 9.32
C ASN A 34 -2.09 -2.86 9.15
N ALA A 35 -1.59 -3.01 7.92
CA ALA A 35 -0.28 -3.60 7.66
C ALA A 35 0.89 -2.81 8.31
N TRP A 36 0.80 -1.47 8.35
CA TRP A 36 1.82 -0.64 9.00
C TRP A 36 1.81 -0.82 10.52
N THR A 37 0.64 -0.67 11.15
CA THR A 37 0.47 -0.86 12.61
C THR A 37 0.89 -2.26 13.04
N LEU A 38 0.49 -3.29 12.28
CA LEU A 38 0.95 -4.67 12.52
C LEU A 38 2.47 -4.78 12.39
N GLY A 39 3.07 -4.16 11.37
CA GLY A 39 4.51 -4.21 11.17
C GLY A 39 5.32 -3.54 12.26
N ASP A 40 4.88 -2.38 12.76
CA ASP A 40 5.54 -1.70 13.87
C ASP A 40 5.42 -2.52 15.16
N LEU A 41 4.23 -3.04 15.45
CA LEU A 41 4.00 -3.91 16.60
C LEU A 41 4.82 -5.21 16.51
N PHE A 42 4.91 -5.82 15.33
CA PHE A 42 5.76 -7.00 15.13
C PHE A 42 7.25 -6.69 15.35
N CYS A 43 7.72 -5.50 14.98
CA CYS A 43 9.09 -5.07 15.26
C CYS A 43 9.32 -4.90 16.76
N GLU A 44 8.43 -4.18 17.44
CA GLU A 44 8.47 -3.96 18.89
C GLU A 44 8.51 -5.28 19.66
N ILE A 45 7.55 -6.18 19.40
CA ILE A 45 7.52 -7.52 20.01
C ILE A 45 8.82 -8.27 19.71
N ALA A 46 9.32 -8.25 18.48
CA ALA A 46 10.52 -8.99 18.10
C ALA A 46 11.83 -8.43 18.67
N ASP A 47 11.86 -7.16 19.05
CA ASP A 47 13.03 -6.50 19.63
C ASP A 47 13.02 -6.58 21.17
N GLU A 48 11.85 -6.64 21.80
CA GLU A 48 11.70 -6.84 23.25
C GLU A 48 11.70 -8.30 23.68
N SER A 49 11.34 -9.21 22.78
CA SER A 49 11.24 -10.64 23.09
C SER A 49 12.62 -11.30 23.25
N PRO A 50 12.80 -12.16 24.27
CA PRO A 50 14.02 -12.97 24.39
C PRO A 50 14.06 -14.14 23.38
N TYR A 51 12.98 -14.37 22.65
CA TYR A 51 12.86 -15.46 21.68
C TYR A 51 13.41 -15.07 20.31
N PRO A 52 13.89 -16.05 19.51
CA PRO A 52 14.37 -15.74 18.17
C PRO A 52 13.24 -15.23 17.27
N LYS A 53 13.55 -14.30 16.36
CA LYS A 53 12.55 -13.61 15.52
C LYS A 53 11.62 -14.54 14.75
N TRP A 54 12.09 -15.72 14.32
CA TRP A 54 11.25 -16.70 13.61
C TRP A 54 10.15 -17.29 14.51
N MET A 55 10.42 -17.42 15.81
CA MET A 55 9.46 -17.94 16.79
C MET A 55 8.44 -16.87 17.16
N VAL A 56 8.88 -15.61 17.27
CA VAL A 56 8.00 -14.45 17.40
C VAL A 56 7.07 -14.34 16.18
N ASP A 57 7.62 -14.43 14.96
CA ASP A 57 6.84 -14.39 13.72
C ASP A 57 5.77 -15.51 13.69
N ALA A 58 6.11 -16.72 14.17
CA ALA A 58 5.18 -17.84 14.26
C ALA A 58 4.09 -17.63 15.32
N ALA A 59 4.43 -17.02 16.46
CA ALA A 59 3.46 -16.69 17.51
C ALA A 59 2.47 -15.62 17.03
N CYS A 60 2.97 -14.55 16.41
CA CYS A 60 2.12 -13.52 15.81
C CYS A 60 1.21 -14.10 14.73
N ALA A 61 1.73 -14.98 13.86
CA ALA A 61 0.95 -15.63 12.81
C ALA A 61 -0.20 -16.49 13.36
N ALA A 62 0.04 -17.21 14.46
CA ALA A 62 -0.98 -18.02 15.12
C ALA A 62 -2.17 -17.17 15.64
N VAL A 63 -1.91 -15.93 16.03
CA VAL A 63 -2.90 -15.00 16.59
C VAL A 63 -3.64 -14.23 15.51
N THR A 64 -2.90 -13.67 14.57
CA THR A 64 -3.48 -12.84 13.50
C THR A 64 -4.15 -13.67 12.42
N GLY A 65 -3.94 -14.99 12.39
CA GLY A 65 -4.39 -15.88 11.32
C GLY A 65 -3.64 -15.71 10.00
N LEU A 66 -2.52 -14.98 10.01
CA LEU A 66 -1.67 -14.77 8.84
C LEU A 66 -0.69 -15.93 8.67
N SER A 67 -0.08 -16.06 7.49
CA SER A 67 1.05 -16.99 7.34
C SER A 67 2.32 -16.42 8.00
N ASN A 68 3.21 -17.30 8.49
CA ASN A 68 4.52 -16.90 9.00
C ASN A 68 5.31 -16.04 7.99
N SER A 69 5.20 -16.39 6.70
CA SER A 69 5.83 -15.61 5.64
C SER A 69 5.28 -14.19 5.58
N ARG A 70 3.95 -14.03 5.69
CA ARG A 70 3.31 -12.72 5.62
C ARG A 70 3.64 -11.86 6.83
N VAL A 71 3.64 -12.43 8.04
CA VAL A 71 4.07 -11.73 9.27
C VAL A 71 5.50 -11.21 9.12
N ARG A 72 6.42 -12.09 8.70
CA ARG A 72 7.82 -11.72 8.45
C ARG A 72 7.93 -10.63 7.37
N ASP A 73 7.21 -10.77 6.26
CA ASP A 73 7.27 -9.79 5.17
C ASP A 73 6.72 -8.43 5.61
N ILE A 74 5.67 -8.43 6.44
CA ILE A 74 5.13 -7.21 7.06
C ILE A 74 6.18 -6.56 7.97
N ARG A 75 6.71 -7.32 8.95
CA ARG A 75 7.71 -6.84 9.91
C ARG A 75 8.97 -6.31 9.24
N VAL A 76 9.55 -7.07 8.32
CA VAL A 76 10.79 -6.66 7.62
C VAL A 76 10.55 -5.43 6.74
N THR A 77 9.35 -5.27 6.18
CA THR A 77 9.02 -4.07 5.39
C THR A 77 8.84 -2.85 6.30
N ALA A 78 8.15 -2.98 7.43
CA ALA A 78 8.04 -1.91 8.42
C ALA A 78 9.39 -1.49 9.00
N ALA A 79 10.28 -2.45 9.29
CA ALA A 79 11.65 -2.18 9.74
C ALA A 79 12.49 -1.44 8.67
N PHE A 80 12.25 -1.71 7.39
CA PHE A 80 12.96 -1.04 6.29
C PHE A 80 12.46 0.39 6.05
N TYR A 81 11.16 0.63 6.26
CA TYR A 81 10.54 1.95 6.20
C TYR A 81 9.99 2.32 7.58
N PRO A 82 10.83 2.66 8.58
CA PRO A 82 10.30 3.06 9.88
C PRO A 82 9.41 4.31 9.73
N GLU A 83 8.43 4.49 10.61
CA GLU A 83 7.45 5.59 10.56
C GLU A 83 8.12 6.96 10.32
N ARG A 84 9.28 7.17 10.94
CA ARG A 84 10.05 8.42 10.86
C ARG A 84 11.25 8.35 9.92
N ALA A 85 11.28 7.46 8.92
CA ALA A 85 12.34 7.50 7.90
C ALA A 85 12.14 8.70 6.96
N CYS A 86 13.18 9.51 6.79
CA CYS A 86 13.25 10.57 5.79
C CYS A 86 12.94 10.03 4.38
N CYS A 87 12.02 10.67 3.66
CA CYS A 87 11.64 10.25 2.30
C CYS A 87 12.74 10.42 1.24
N HIS A 88 13.84 11.11 1.57
CA HIS A 88 14.96 11.32 0.65
C HIS A 88 16.11 10.32 0.86
N CYS A 89 16.50 10.08 2.11
CA CYS A 89 17.72 9.30 2.43
C CYS A 89 17.47 8.11 3.36
N GLY A 90 16.27 7.98 3.93
CA GLY A 90 15.91 6.88 4.83
C GLY A 90 16.44 7.01 6.26
N SER A 91 17.21 8.05 6.56
CA SER A 91 17.65 8.33 7.91
C SER A 91 16.46 8.70 8.80
N LEU A 92 16.54 8.33 10.08
CA LEU A 92 15.49 8.68 11.04
C LEU A 92 15.42 10.20 11.22
N LEU A 93 14.20 10.72 11.13
CA LEU A 93 13.85 12.10 11.44
C LEU A 93 13.84 12.27 12.96
N ASP A 94 14.29 13.43 13.43
CA ASP A 94 14.13 13.77 14.84
C ASP A 94 12.68 14.09 15.20
N LEU A 95 12.43 14.41 16.48
CA LEU A 95 11.10 14.73 16.99
C LEU A 95 10.40 15.87 16.22
N SER A 96 11.15 16.77 15.58
CA SER A 96 10.64 17.91 14.81
C SER A 96 10.38 17.60 13.33
N GLY A 97 10.67 16.39 12.85
CA GLY A 97 10.60 16.05 11.44
C GLY A 97 11.82 16.52 10.63
N TYR A 98 12.91 16.88 11.31
CA TYR A 98 14.13 17.32 10.65
C TYR A 98 15.06 16.15 10.36
N CYS A 99 15.54 16.06 9.12
CA CYS A 99 16.53 15.07 8.71
C CYS A 99 17.93 15.62 8.90
N ARG A 100 18.72 15.03 9.81
CA ARG A 100 20.11 15.45 10.03
C ARG A 100 21.07 15.14 8.88
N VAL A 101 20.71 14.18 8.02
CA VAL A 101 21.54 13.81 6.86
C VAL A 101 21.26 14.70 5.66
N CYS A 102 20.00 15.09 5.46
CA CYS A 102 19.62 16.02 4.38
C CYS A 102 19.67 17.49 4.81
N GLU A 103 19.88 17.76 6.10
CA GLU A 103 19.88 19.10 6.71
C GLU A 103 18.63 19.92 6.39
N GLN A 104 17.47 19.25 6.32
CA GLN A 104 16.19 19.88 6.00
C GLN A 104 15.02 19.22 6.71
N ALA A 105 13.92 19.99 6.86
CA ALA A 105 12.63 19.42 7.20
C ALA A 105 12.22 18.40 6.13
N SER A 106 11.72 17.26 6.56
CA SER A 106 11.27 16.19 5.66
C SER A 106 10.05 15.51 6.27
N ILE A 107 9.35 14.76 5.44
CA ILE A 107 8.21 13.94 5.85
C ILE A 107 8.62 12.47 5.89
N GLY A 108 7.91 11.68 6.70
CA GLY A 108 8.10 10.24 6.74
C GLY A 108 7.89 9.64 5.35
N VAL A 109 8.68 8.62 4.99
CA VAL A 109 8.55 7.94 3.70
C VAL A 109 7.17 7.31 3.53
N ARG A 110 6.55 6.84 4.62
CA ARG A 110 5.18 6.29 4.59
C ARG A 110 4.18 7.37 4.20
N ASP A 111 4.31 8.56 4.77
CA ASP A 111 3.44 9.72 4.50
C ASP A 111 3.68 10.30 3.10
N ALA A 112 4.95 10.40 2.68
CA ALA A 112 5.34 10.90 1.36
C ALA A 112 4.75 10.07 0.21
N PHE A 113 4.46 8.79 0.47
CA PHE A 113 3.92 7.85 -0.48
C PHE A 113 2.62 7.21 0.06
N GLU A 114 1.79 7.98 0.78
CA GLU A 114 0.56 7.48 1.42
C GLU A 114 -0.42 6.82 0.44
N VAL A 115 -0.40 7.25 -0.82
CA VAL A 115 -1.23 6.68 -1.90
C VAL A 115 -0.79 5.25 -2.26
N CYS A 116 0.45 4.86 -1.95
CA CYS A 116 0.98 3.54 -2.26
C CYS A 116 0.52 2.50 -1.23
N SER A 117 -0.07 1.39 -1.70
CA SER A 117 -0.38 0.26 -0.82
C SER A 117 0.88 -0.43 -0.29
N PHE A 118 0.73 -1.20 0.80
CA PHE A 118 1.84 -1.95 1.42
C PHE A 118 2.61 -2.84 0.44
N SER A 119 1.93 -3.46 -0.53
CA SER A 119 2.57 -4.30 -1.54
C SER A 119 3.55 -3.53 -2.44
N HIS A 120 3.32 -2.22 -2.66
CA HIS A 120 4.25 -1.36 -3.37
C HIS A 120 5.53 -1.16 -2.57
N PHE A 121 5.43 -0.87 -1.26
CA PHE A 121 6.58 -0.76 -0.36
C PHE A 121 7.36 -2.07 -0.24
N GLU A 122 6.64 -3.19 -0.09
CA GLU A 122 7.24 -4.53 -0.03
C GLU A 122 8.06 -4.83 -1.29
N THR A 123 7.55 -4.45 -2.46
CA THR A 123 8.24 -4.62 -3.74
C THR A 123 9.40 -3.65 -3.88
N ALA A 124 9.21 -2.37 -3.54
CA ALA A 124 10.24 -1.33 -3.58
C ALA A 124 11.47 -1.73 -2.75
N LYS A 125 11.25 -2.37 -1.59
CA LYS A 125 12.32 -2.86 -0.71
C LYS A 125 13.25 -3.86 -1.43
N ARG A 126 12.74 -4.61 -2.41
CA ARG A 126 13.51 -5.59 -3.17
C ARG A 126 14.51 -4.94 -4.14
N ALA A 127 14.47 -3.62 -4.32
CA ALA A 127 15.44 -2.86 -5.12
C ALA A 127 16.83 -2.78 -4.46
N GLY A 128 17.01 -3.28 -3.24
CA GLY A 128 18.31 -3.52 -2.62
C GLY A 128 18.93 -2.32 -1.86
N SER A 129 18.49 -1.09 -2.14
CA SER A 129 18.87 0.09 -1.34
C SER A 129 17.67 1.00 -1.11
N PHE A 130 17.74 1.83 -0.06
CA PHE A 130 16.68 2.79 0.23
C PHE A 130 16.49 3.82 -0.90
N ALA A 131 17.59 4.27 -1.51
CA ALA A 131 17.53 5.21 -2.64
C ALA A 131 16.80 4.61 -3.85
N GLU A 132 17.09 3.35 -4.21
CA GLU A 132 16.39 2.66 -5.29
C GLU A 132 14.93 2.35 -4.94
N ALA A 133 14.64 2.04 -3.67
CA ALA A 133 13.28 1.89 -3.18
C ALA A 133 12.46 3.18 -3.32
N VAL A 134 13.03 4.35 -2.97
CA VAL A 134 12.36 5.65 -3.17
C VAL A 134 12.14 5.95 -4.64
N LYS A 135 13.09 5.63 -5.53
CA LYS A 135 12.88 5.76 -6.98
C LYS A 135 11.71 4.88 -7.44
N TRP A 136 11.62 3.66 -6.94
CA TRP A 136 10.50 2.77 -7.23
C TRP A 136 9.16 3.36 -6.77
N LEU A 137 9.08 3.87 -5.54
CA LEU A 137 7.85 4.49 -5.01
C LEU A 137 7.44 5.74 -5.79
N LYS A 138 8.39 6.58 -6.20
CA LYS A 138 8.12 7.70 -7.13
C LYS A 138 7.52 7.21 -8.43
N ARG A 139 8.07 6.14 -9.01
CA ARG A 139 7.55 5.56 -10.24
C ARG A 139 6.14 5.00 -10.07
N VAL A 140 5.78 4.49 -8.89
CA VAL A 140 4.40 4.09 -8.56
C VAL A 140 3.47 5.31 -8.61
N VAL A 141 3.85 6.44 -8.01
CA VAL A 141 3.02 7.66 -8.02
C VAL A 141 2.87 8.19 -9.44
N GLU A 142 3.96 8.29 -10.19
CA GLU A 142 3.96 8.73 -11.60
C GLU A 142 3.12 7.82 -12.50
N SER A 143 3.01 6.53 -12.16
CA SER A 143 2.18 5.59 -12.93
C SER A 143 0.68 5.92 -12.88
N ALA A 144 0.25 6.81 -11.99
CA ALA A 144 -1.14 7.24 -11.92
C ALA A 144 -1.59 7.95 -13.20
N ASP A 145 -0.70 8.72 -13.83
CA ASP A 145 -0.96 9.40 -15.09
C ASP A 145 -1.18 8.37 -16.22
N ASP A 146 -0.32 7.34 -16.26
CA ASP A 146 -0.39 6.25 -17.22
C ASP A 146 -1.60 5.31 -16.98
N TYR A 147 -2.14 5.32 -15.76
CA TYR A 147 -3.14 4.35 -15.31
C TYR A 147 -4.49 4.97 -14.91
N GLY A 148 -4.83 6.09 -15.55
CA GLY A 148 -6.17 6.67 -15.48
C GLY A 148 -6.51 7.24 -14.12
N GLY A 149 -5.55 7.94 -13.51
CA GLY A 149 -5.65 8.63 -12.23
C GLY A 149 -5.56 7.71 -11.02
N LEU A 150 -5.21 6.43 -11.20
CA LEU A 150 -4.97 5.49 -10.11
C LEU A 150 -3.56 4.97 -10.15
N ILE A 151 -2.93 4.76 -9.01
CA ILE A 151 -1.67 4.01 -8.94
C ILE A 151 -1.79 2.63 -9.59
N MET A 152 -0.81 2.30 -10.42
CA MET A 152 -0.78 1.03 -11.15
C MET A 152 -0.51 -0.14 -10.20
N PRO A 153 -1.23 -1.28 -10.34
CA PRO A 153 -0.91 -2.48 -9.55
C PRO A 153 0.53 -2.93 -9.75
N VAL A 154 1.18 -3.39 -8.66
CA VAL A 154 2.59 -3.84 -8.65
C VAL A 154 2.96 -4.70 -9.85
N SER A 155 2.20 -5.74 -10.18
CA SER A 155 2.53 -6.65 -11.28
C SER A 155 2.54 -5.96 -12.65
N LYS A 156 1.61 -5.02 -12.88
CA LYS A 156 1.58 -4.23 -14.10
C LYS A 156 2.73 -3.23 -14.15
N LEU A 157 3.04 -2.59 -13.03
CA LEU A 157 4.17 -1.66 -12.97
C LEU A 157 5.50 -2.38 -13.23
N GLN A 158 5.66 -3.59 -12.70
CA GLN A 158 6.82 -4.44 -12.99
C GLN A 158 6.91 -4.79 -14.49
N ALA A 159 5.82 -5.24 -15.09
CA ALA A 159 5.77 -5.51 -16.53
C ALA A 159 6.09 -4.25 -17.36
N LEU A 160 5.56 -3.09 -16.97
CA LEU A 160 5.84 -1.80 -17.64
C LEU A 160 7.33 -1.45 -17.55
N MET A 161 7.92 -1.56 -16.37
CA MET A 161 9.33 -1.24 -16.14
C MET A 161 10.28 -2.26 -16.78
N ALA A 162 9.83 -3.49 -17.01
CA ALA A 162 10.53 -4.51 -17.77
C ALA A 162 10.37 -4.33 -19.30
N GLY A 163 9.53 -3.40 -19.76
CA GLY A 163 9.22 -3.21 -21.18
C GLY A 163 8.36 -4.33 -21.78
N GLU A 164 7.69 -5.14 -20.94
CA GLU A 164 6.82 -6.24 -21.37
C GLU A 164 5.44 -5.75 -21.83
N ILE A 165 5.03 -4.58 -21.34
CA ILE A 165 3.81 -3.90 -21.74
C ILE A 165 4.11 -2.44 -22.05
N GLU A 166 3.37 -1.86 -22.99
CA GLU A 166 3.37 -0.42 -23.20
C GLU A 166 2.43 0.27 -22.22
N ALA A 167 2.78 1.49 -21.83
CA ALA A 167 1.87 2.37 -21.10
C ALA A 167 0.69 2.69 -22.02
N THR A 168 -0.40 1.94 -21.89
CA THR A 168 -1.67 2.31 -22.53
C THR A 168 -2.43 3.18 -21.55
N PRO A 169 -2.78 4.43 -21.90
CA PRO A 169 -3.57 5.28 -21.03
C PRO A 169 -4.89 4.57 -20.69
N VAL A 170 -4.98 4.00 -19.48
CA VAL A 170 -6.24 3.38 -19.00
C VAL A 170 -7.33 4.44 -18.90
N TYR A 171 -6.91 5.70 -18.82
CA TYR A 171 -7.75 6.87 -18.93
C TYR A 171 -8.74 6.80 -20.10
N GLU A 172 -8.32 6.48 -21.33
CA GLU A 172 -9.25 6.45 -22.47
C GLU A 172 -10.34 5.38 -22.29
N LYS A 173 -9.94 4.19 -21.83
CA LYS A 173 -10.88 3.10 -21.57
C LYS A 173 -11.86 3.49 -20.48
N ARG A 174 -11.40 4.18 -19.43
CA ARG A 174 -12.23 4.70 -18.35
C ARG A 174 -13.16 5.80 -18.81
N VAL A 175 -12.68 6.76 -19.58
CA VAL A 175 -13.51 7.80 -20.19
C VAL A 175 -14.61 7.21 -21.04
N ARG A 176 -14.29 6.21 -21.88
CA ARG A 176 -15.31 5.47 -22.66
C ARG A 176 -16.30 4.77 -21.74
N GLN A 177 -15.86 4.16 -20.65
CA GLN A 177 -16.74 3.46 -19.71
C GLN A 177 -17.62 4.43 -18.91
N ILE A 178 -17.08 5.55 -18.41
CA ILE A 178 -17.83 6.61 -17.75
C ILE A 178 -18.87 7.17 -18.71
N GLY A 179 -18.49 7.49 -19.96
CA GLY A 179 -19.41 7.94 -20.99
C GLY A 179 -20.51 6.92 -21.29
N SER A 180 -20.17 5.63 -21.36
CA SER A 180 -21.16 4.55 -21.55
C SER A 180 -22.13 4.44 -20.38
N ASN A 181 -21.63 4.49 -19.14
CA ASN A 181 -22.44 4.41 -17.94
C ASN A 181 -23.34 5.64 -17.77
N ALA A 182 -22.80 6.83 -17.98
CA ALA A 182 -23.56 8.08 -17.93
C ALA A 182 -24.65 8.12 -19.01
N SER A 183 -24.34 7.67 -20.24
CA SER A 183 -25.34 7.53 -21.31
C SER A 183 -26.50 6.61 -20.89
N LYS A 184 -26.20 5.41 -20.39
CA LYS A 184 -27.20 4.48 -19.88
C LYS A 184 -28.03 5.08 -18.75
N LEU A 185 -27.38 5.68 -17.76
CA LEU A 185 -28.03 6.23 -16.57
C LEU A 185 -28.93 7.43 -16.91
N SER A 186 -28.50 8.29 -17.85
CA SER A 186 -29.29 9.43 -18.30
C SER A 186 -30.55 9.03 -19.08
N ALA A 187 -30.51 7.88 -19.76
CA ALA A 187 -31.61 7.34 -20.55
C ALA A 187 -32.53 6.39 -19.76
N ASP A 188 -32.16 6.04 -18.54
CA ASP A 188 -32.92 5.13 -17.69
C ASP A 188 -34.14 5.86 -17.07
N PRO A 189 -35.38 5.48 -17.43
CA PRO A 189 -36.57 6.13 -16.90
C PRO A 189 -36.76 5.88 -15.40
N ASP A 190 -36.21 4.77 -14.87
CA ASP A 190 -36.35 4.35 -13.48
C ASP A 190 -35.24 4.92 -12.58
N ALA A 191 -34.21 5.53 -13.18
CA ALA A 191 -33.15 6.18 -12.42
C ALA A 191 -33.64 7.45 -11.72
N PRO A 192 -33.29 7.67 -10.43
CA PRO A 192 -33.56 8.91 -9.72
C PRO A 192 -33.07 10.15 -10.48
N GLU A 193 -33.86 11.21 -10.49
CA GLU A 193 -33.62 12.43 -11.27
C GLU A 193 -32.24 13.05 -11.02
N VAL A 194 -31.78 13.07 -9.76
CA VAL A 194 -30.45 13.58 -9.38
C VAL A 194 -29.34 12.82 -10.11
N TYR A 195 -29.45 11.50 -10.25
CA TYR A 195 -28.44 10.71 -10.94
C TYR A 195 -28.47 10.91 -12.45
N ARG A 196 -29.66 11.12 -13.05
CA ARG A 196 -29.78 11.46 -14.47
C ARG A 196 -29.16 12.82 -14.77
N GLN A 197 -29.38 13.81 -13.91
CA GLN A 197 -28.77 15.14 -14.02
C GLN A 197 -27.25 15.08 -13.98
N VAL A 198 -26.67 14.41 -12.98
CA VAL A 198 -25.21 14.19 -12.89
C VAL A 198 -24.69 13.47 -14.14
N ALA A 199 -25.40 12.46 -14.64
CA ALA A 199 -25.01 11.75 -15.85
C ALA A 199 -25.00 12.66 -17.08
N MET A 200 -25.98 13.54 -17.24
CA MET A 200 -26.03 14.53 -18.32
C MET A 200 -24.89 15.55 -18.22
N GLU A 201 -24.56 16.02 -17.02
CA GLU A 201 -23.42 16.92 -16.79
C GLU A 201 -22.10 16.25 -17.14
N VAL A 202 -21.88 15.01 -16.72
CA VAL A 202 -20.70 14.22 -17.09
C VAL A 202 -20.60 14.08 -18.62
N LEU A 203 -21.70 13.77 -19.31
CA LEU A 203 -21.70 13.68 -20.77
C LEU A 203 -21.38 15.02 -21.45
N ALA A 204 -21.86 16.13 -20.89
CA ALA A 204 -21.53 17.47 -21.38
C ALA A 204 -20.03 17.77 -21.24
N LEU A 205 -19.45 17.49 -20.08
CA LEU A 205 -18.00 17.64 -19.83
C LEU A 205 -17.17 16.77 -20.78
N LEU A 206 -17.58 15.51 -21.00
CA LEU A 206 -16.92 14.60 -21.93
C LEU A 206 -16.97 15.07 -23.37
N LYS A 207 -18.08 15.69 -23.80
CA LYS A 207 -18.20 16.30 -25.13
C LYS A 207 -17.28 17.52 -25.27
N MET A 208 -17.25 18.39 -24.27
CA MET A 208 -16.35 19.56 -24.28
C MET A 208 -14.90 19.13 -24.41
N ARG A 209 -14.48 18.08 -23.69
CA ARG A 209 -13.11 17.54 -23.76
C ARG A 209 -12.72 17.10 -25.17
N LYS A 210 -13.60 16.39 -25.89
CA LYS A 210 -13.30 15.93 -27.27
C LYS A 210 -13.00 17.08 -28.22
N VAL A 211 -13.68 18.22 -28.04
CA VAL A 211 -13.45 19.43 -28.86
C VAL A 211 -12.02 19.94 -28.67
N TYR A 212 -11.49 19.92 -27.44
CA TYR A 212 -10.12 20.37 -27.13
C TYR A 212 -9.00 19.39 -27.54
N GLU A 213 -9.31 18.12 -27.83
CA GLU A 213 -8.32 17.14 -28.28
C GLU A 213 -8.17 17.11 -29.81
N GLU A 214 -9.07 17.77 -30.55
CA GLU A 214 -9.07 17.84 -32.01
C GLU A 214 -8.49 19.18 -32.56
N ASP A 215 -8.20 20.15 -31.67
CA ASP A 215 -7.55 21.44 -31.95
C ASP A 215 -6.04 21.42 -31.60
#